data_AF-A0A933NL94-F1
#
_entry.id   AF-A0A933NL94-F1
#
_cell.length_a   1.000
_cell.length_b   1.000
_cell.length_c   1.000
_cell.angle_alpha   90.00
_cell.angle_beta   90.00
_cell.angle_gamma   90.00
#
_symmetry.space_group_name_H-M   'P 1'
#
loop_
_entity.id
_entity.type
_entity.pdbx_description
1 polymer ?
#
loop_
_entity_poly.entity_id
_entity_poly.type
_entity_poly.pdbx_seq_one_letter_code
_entity_poly.pdbx_strand_id
1 'polypeptide(L)'
;MTSRRKLALLSSLYFSQGLPYGFFVQALPVLLREAGVSLEVIGLTSLLALPWAFKFLWAPLVDRFDGSGLGRRRGWILPLQGIAVATLAGMGFIDPGSGL
;
A
#
# COMPACT_ATOMS: atom_id res chain seq x y z
N MET A 1 3.73 -23.96 -12.89
CA MET A 1 3.16 -22.73 -13.51
C MET A 1 3.96 -22.39 -14.75
N THR A 2 3.32 -22.31 -15.92
CA THR A 2 3.94 -21.87 -17.18
C THR A 2 4.44 -20.43 -17.07
N SER A 3 5.54 -20.10 -17.76
CA SER A 3 6.21 -18.78 -17.66
C SER A 3 5.26 -17.60 -17.91
N ARG A 4 4.34 -17.75 -18.87
CA ARG A 4 3.31 -16.75 -19.19
C ARG A 4 2.37 -16.44 -18.02
N ARG A 5 1.93 -17.46 -17.26
CA ARG A 5 1.05 -17.27 -16.09
C ARG A 5 1.77 -16.55 -14.94
N LYS A 6 3.08 -16.79 -14.77
CA LYS A 6 3.88 -16.09 -13.77
C LYS A 6 4.05 -14.61 -14.13
N LEU A 7 4.32 -14.30 -15.40
CA LEU A 7 4.43 -12.92 -15.87
C LEU A 7 3.11 -12.17 -15.69
N ALA A 8 1.99 -12.73 -16.14
CA ALA A 8 0.68 -12.10 -15.96
C ALA A 8 0.37 -11.83 -14.47
N LEU A 9 0.67 -12.79 -13.59
CA LEU A 9 0.50 -12.63 -12.15
C LEU A 9 1.40 -11.52 -11.60
N LEU A 10 2.70 -11.52 -11.91
CA LEU A 10 3.61 -10.47 -11.46
C LEU A 10 3.18 -9.09 -11.98
N SER A 11 2.85 -8.97 -13.27
CA SER A 11 2.36 -7.71 -13.84
C SER A 11 1.13 -7.19 -13.11
N SER A 12 0.16 -8.05 -12.79
CA SER A 12 -1.03 -7.68 -12.02
C SER A 12 -0.67 -7.24 -10.58
N LEU A 13 0.24 -7.94 -9.91
CA LEU A 13 0.71 -7.56 -8.58
C LEU A 13 1.43 -6.21 -8.59
N TYR A 14 2.35 -5.98 -9.54
CA TYR A 14 3.08 -4.74 -9.68
C TYR A 14 2.17 -3.57 -10.07
N PHE A 15 1.18 -3.81 -10.93
CA PHE A 15 0.18 -2.80 -11.28
C PHE A 15 -0.66 -2.40 -10.06
N SER A 16 -1.17 -3.38 -9.31
CA SER A 16 -1.94 -3.16 -8.09
C SER A 16 -1.13 -2.48 -6.99
N GLN A 17 0.19 -2.68 -6.93
CA GLN A 17 1.09 -2.03 -5.97
C GLN A 17 1.50 -0.62 -6.42
N GLY A 18 1.69 -0.42 -7.72
CA GLY A 18 2.13 0.85 -8.30
C GLY A 18 1.08 1.94 -8.21
N LEU A 19 -0.20 1.61 -8.41
CA LEU A 19 -1.29 2.58 -8.36
C LEU A 19 -1.40 3.30 -6.99
N PRO A 20 -1.54 2.58 -5.85
CA PRO A 20 -1.56 3.22 -4.54
C PRO A 20 -0.26 3.97 -4.24
N TYR A 21 0.89 3.37 -4.56
CA TYR A 21 2.19 4.01 -4.31
C TYR A 21 2.34 5.34 -5.06
N GLY A 22 1.98 5.38 -6.35
CA GLY A 22 2.00 6.59 -7.15
C GLY A 22 1.03 7.64 -6.63
N PHE A 23 -0.16 7.23 -6.19
CA PHE A 23 -1.12 8.13 -5.55
C PHE A 23 -0.52 8.78 -4.28
N PHE A 24 0.04 7.99 -3.36
CA PHE A 24 0.61 8.51 -2.11
C PHE A 24 1.81 9.43 -2.33
N VAL A 25 2.70 9.11 -3.27
CA VAL A 25 3.94 9.86 -3.48
C VAL A 25 3.74 11.10 -4.36
N GLN A 26 2.79 11.06 -5.31
CA GLN A 26 2.62 12.14 -6.29
C GLN A 26 1.28 12.86 -6.16
N ALA A 27 0.16 12.14 -6.19
CA ALA A 27 -1.17 12.76 -6.25
C ALA A 27 -1.59 13.36 -4.91
N LEU A 28 -1.40 12.65 -3.80
CA LEU A 28 -1.86 13.06 -2.48
C LEU A 28 -1.25 14.42 -2.03
N PRO A 29 0.07 14.66 -2.15
CA PRO A 29 0.64 15.96 -1.79
C PRO A 29 0.07 17.12 -2.62
N VAL A 30 -0.20 16.89 -3.90
CA VAL A 30 -0.80 17.88 -4.80
C VAL A 30 -2.25 18.18 -4.38
N LEU A 31 -3.06 17.15 -4.14
CA LEU A 31 -4.44 17.32 -3.69
C LEU A 31 -4.52 18.04 -2.33
N LEU A 32 -3.66 17.70 -1.39
CA LEU A 32 -3.58 18.39 -0.09
C LEU A 32 -3.16 19.86 -0.27
N ARG A 33 -2.24 20.14 -1.20
CA ARG A 33 -1.81 21.51 -1.49
C ARG A 33 -2.94 22.33 -2.10
N GLU A 34 -3.71 21.75 -3.02
CA GLU A 34 -4.89 22.37 -3.63
C GLU A 34 -6.01 22.59 -2.60
N ALA A 35 -6.15 21.70 -1.62
CA ALA A 35 -7.06 21.83 -0.50
C ALA A 35 -6.63 22.87 0.57
N GLY A 36 -5.50 23.57 0.35
CA GLY A 36 -5.01 24.62 1.25
C GLY A 36 -4.28 24.11 2.50
N VAL A 37 -3.95 22.82 2.57
CA VAL A 37 -3.19 22.25 3.69
C VAL A 37 -1.78 22.82 3.74
N SER A 38 -1.26 23.04 4.96
CA SER A 38 0.06 23.61 5.18
C SER A 38 1.19 22.69 4.68
N LEU A 39 2.30 23.28 4.24
CA LEU A 39 3.46 22.53 3.75
C LEU A 39 4.05 21.62 4.84
N GLU A 40 3.96 22.01 6.10
CA GLU A 40 4.40 21.21 7.24
C GLU A 40 3.59 19.90 7.34
N VAL A 41 2.26 19.99 7.26
CA VAL A 41 1.38 18.82 7.30
C VAL A 41 1.58 17.94 6.06
N ILE A 42 1.77 18.55 4.88
CA ILE A 42 2.13 17.80 3.67
C ILE A 42 3.47 17.08 3.87
N GLY A 43 4.46 17.73 4.49
CA GLY A 43 5.74 17.12 4.85
C GLY A 43 5.59 15.92 5.78
N LEU A 44 4.66 15.96 6.74
CA LEU A 44 4.36 14.83 7.63
C LEU A 44 3.83 13.61 6.87
N THR A 45 3.23 13.75 5.69
CA THR A 45 2.81 12.60 4.87
C THR A 45 3.99 11.73 4.42
N SER A 46 5.23 12.25 4.40
CA SER A 46 6.43 11.45 4.16
C SER A 46 6.66 10.35 5.20
N LEU A 47 6.10 10.50 6.41
CA LEU A 47 6.13 9.46 7.46
C LEU A 47 5.35 8.20 7.05
N LEU A 48 4.49 8.27 6.03
CA LEU A 48 3.85 7.08 5.45
C LEU A 48 4.88 6.13 4.80
N ALA A 49 6.13 6.56 4.59
CA ALA A 49 7.23 5.72 4.14
C ALA A 49 7.96 4.97 5.28
N LEU A 50 7.61 5.20 6.56
CA LEU A 50 8.20 4.48 7.69
C LEU A 50 8.02 2.96 7.61
N PRO A 51 6.84 2.42 7.20
CA PRO A 51 6.67 1.01 6.90
C PRO A 51 7.47 0.50 5.70
N TRP A 52 8.31 1.31 5.06
CA TRP A 52 9.30 0.83 4.11
C TRP A 52 10.72 0.98 4.68
N ALA A 53 11.01 2.11 5.34
CA ALA A 53 12.28 2.37 6.01
C ALA A 53 12.61 1.31 7.07
N PHE A 54 11.60 0.88 7.82
CA PHE A 54 11.74 -0.09 8.90
C PHE A 54 11.60 -1.55 8.45
N LYS A 55 11.71 -1.84 7.14
CA LYS A 55 11.51 -3.21 6.61
C LYS A 55 12.38 -4.27 7.22
N PHE A 56 13.54 -3.89 7.73
CA PHE A 56 14.44 -4.80 8.42
C PHE A 56 13.85 -5.34 9.74
N LEU A 57 12.91 -4.64 10.38
CA LEU A 57 12.27 -5.11 11.62
C LEU A 57 11.30 -6.26 11.38
N TRP A 58 10.41 -6.13 10.39
CA TRP A 58 9.39 -7.16 10.12
C TRP A 58 9.78 -8.16 9.02
N ALA A 59 10.78 -7.89 8.18
CA ALA A 59 11.25 -8.89 7.20
C ALA A 59 11.61 -10.24 7.84
N PRO A 60 12.35 -10.32 8.98
CA PRO A 60 12.61 -11.59 9.65
C PRO A 60 11.35 -12.29 10.13
N LEU A 61 10.33 -11.54 10.55
CA LEU A 61 9.04 -12.09 10.97
C LEU A 61 8.32 -12.72 9.76
N VAL A 62 8.24 -11.98 8.65
CA VAL A 62 7.60 -12.45 7.42
C VAL A 62 8.32 -13.66 6.83
N ASP A 63 9.65 -13.71 6.93
CA ASP A 63 10.46 -14.82 6.43
C ASP A 63 10.39 -16.07 7.33
N ARG A 64 10.14 -15.90 8.63
CA ARG A 64 10.08 -17.01 9.60
C ARG A 64 8.70 -17.65 9.68
N PHE A 65 7.63 -16.86 9.60
CA PHE A 65 6.26 -17.33 9.77
C PHE A 65 5.57 -17.53 8.42
N ASP A 66 4.91 -18.67 8.24
CA ASP A 66 3.88 -18.77 7.21
C ASP A 66 2.59 -18.18 7.79
N GLY A 67 2.05 -17.14 7.14
CA GLY A 67 0.96 -16.35 7.72
C GLY A 67 -0.40 -17.04 7.75
N SER A 68 -0.57 -18.25 7.19
CA SER A 68 -1.92 -18.86 7.04
C SER A 68 -1.99 -20.33 6.60
N GLY A 69 -0.91 -21.12 6.65
CA GLY A 69 -0.88 -22.52 6.19
C GLY A 69 -0.93 -22.69 4.65
N LEU A 70 -1.18 -21.62 3.87
CA LEU A 70 -1.16 -21.61 2.40
C LEU A 70 0.26 -21.51 1.80
N GLY A 71 1.29 -21.65 2.63
CA GLY A 71 2.70 -21.49 2.29
C GLY A 71 3.19 -20.05 2.42
N ARG A 72 4.49 -19.90 2.69
CA ARG A 72 5.13 -18.65 3.12
C ARG A 72 4.85 -17.42 2.24
N ARG A 73 4.80 -17.55 0.90
CA ARG A 73 4.51 -16.40 0.01
C ARG A 73 3.02 -16.03 -0.03
N ARG A 74 2.14 -17.01 -0.18
CA ARG A 74 0.69 -16.76 -0.32
C ARG A 74 0.06 -16.34 0.99
N GLY A 75 0.57 -16.85 2.11
CA GLY A 75 0.06 -16.52 3.44
C GLY A 75 0.29 -15.08 3.87
N TRP A 76 1.20 -14.35 3.22
CA TRP A 76 1.36 -12.92 3.43
C TRP A 76 0.71 -12.08 2.32
N ILE A 77 0.84 -12.49 1.04
CA ILE A 77 0.33 -11.69 -0.08
C ILE A 77 -1.20 -11.55 -0.03
N LEU A 78 -1.94 -12.64 0.18
CA LEU A 78 -3.40 -12.62 0.14
C LEU A 78 -4.04 -11.75 1.25
N PRO A 79 -3.68 -11.89 2.54
CA PRO A 79 -4.25 -11.04 3.57
C PRO A 79 -3.85 -9.56 3.38
N LEU A 80 -2.59 -9.27 3.00
CA LEU A 80 -2.16 -7.89 2.76
C LEU A 80 -2.89 -7.25 1.58
N GLN A 81 -3.16 -8.01 0.51
CA GLN A 81 -4.02 -7.53 -0.58
C GLN A 81 -5.45 -7.28 -0.11
N GLY A 82 -6.02 -8.17 0.70
CA GLY A 82 -7.35 -7.96 1.28
C GLY A 82 -7.43 -6.67 2.12
N ILE A 83 -6.43 -6.43 2.96
CA ILE A 83 -6.31 -5.20 3.75
C ILE A 83 -6.19 -3.96 2.85
N ALA A 84 -5.38 -4.04 1.80
CA ALA A 84 -5.22 -2.93 0.85
C ALA A 84 -6.56 -2.61 0.15
N VAL A 85 -7.28 -3.63 -0.33
CA VAL A 85 -8.61 -3.45 -0.94
C VAL A 85 -9.60 -2.86 0.06
N ALA A 86 -9.64 -3.37 1.29
CA ALA A 86 -10.53 -2.87 2.32
C ALA A 86 -10.23 -1.40 2.68
N THR A 87 -8.95 -1.02 2.72
CA THR A 87 -8.52 0.35 3.02
C THR A 87 -8.90 1.29 1.89
N LEU A 88 -8.61 0.93 0.63
CA LEU A 88 -8.98 1.72 -0.54
C LEU A 88 -10.49 1.86 -0.69
N ALA A 89 -11.24 0.77 -0.48
CA ALA A 89 -12.70 0.81 -0.47
C ALA A 89 -13.22 1.71 0.65
N GLY A 90 -12.65 1.59 1.86
CA GLY A 90 -12.97 2.45 3.00
C GLY A 90 -12.71 3.93 2.73
N MET A 91 -11.58 4.28 2.11
CA MET A 91 -11.28 5.66 1.69
C MET A 91 -12.32 6.21 0.72
N GLY A 92 -12.92 5.38 -0.14
CA GLY A 92 -14.00 5.79 -1.03
C GLY A 92 -15.30 6.20 -0.32
N PHE A 93 -15.49 5.78 0.94
CA PHE A 93 -16.64 6.16 1.77
C PHE A 93 -16.34 7.32 2.72
N ILE A 94 -15.08 7.76 2.80
CA ILE A 94 -14.67 8.91 3.63
C ILE A 94 -14.78 10.15 2.74
N ASP A 95 -15.81 10.95 2.96
CA ASP A 95 -16.00 12.21 2.26
C ASP A 95 -14.93 13.23 2.71
N PRO A 96 -14.01 13.67 1.84
CA PRO A 96 -12.97 14.64 2.19
C PRO A 96 -13.54 15.99 2.65
N GLY A 97 -14.82 16.27 2.36
CA GLY A 97 -15.50 17.52 2.71
C GLY A 97 -16.15 17.56 4.11
N SER A 98 -16.09 16.49 4.89
CA SER A 98 -16.77 16.42 6.19
C SER A 98 -15.93 16.90 7.39
N GLY A 99 -14.72 17.42 7.17
CA GLY A 99 -13.85 17.86 8.27
C GLY A 99 -12.58 18.61 7.88
N LEU A 100 -12.64 19.54 6.93
CA LEU A 100 -11.62 20.59 6.72
C LEU A 100 -12.25 21.98 6.86
#